data_AF-A0A940C8X8-F1
#
_entry.id   AF-A0A940C8X8-F1
#
_cell.length_a   1.000
_cell.length_b   1.000
_cell.length_c   1.000
_cell.angle_alpha   90.00
_cell.angle_beta   90.00
_cell.angle_gamma   90.00
#
_symmetry.space_group_name_H-M   'P 1'
#
loop_
_entity.id
_entity.type
_entity.pdbx_description
1 polymer ?
#
loop_
_entity_poly.entity_id
_entity_poly.type
_entity_poly.pdbx_seq_one_letter_code
_entity_poly.pdbx_strand_id
1 'polypeptide(L)'
;MKTKTYGRSIAAFIIQIIVYLIVAVPFKVMSVIPGFTDIRPVMLLVPVYAVFFGTQGCASLAVGNLIMDIVSGSLHWSCLPGFIANFLGPFIIYWYWTRISKTEFSLRNGKNLLKHAALIVFMAFVQTLIITPAVALYAGVDVCLFATTVMLNTSLFPIGLGIPLTILMQEELGFKACGRR
;
A
#
# COMPACT_ATOMS: atom_id res chain seq x y z
N MET A 1 -3.95 -20.41 26.06
CA MET A 1 -4.66 -20.34 24.76
C MET A 1 -4.48 -19.03 23.98
N LYS A 2 -4.03 -17.91 24.58
CA LYS A 2 -3.78 -16.63 23.87
C LYS A 2 -2.48 -16.59 23.05
N THR A 3 -1.44 -17.29 23.47
CA THR A 3 -0.10 -17.30 22.81
C THR A 3 -0.12 -17.85 21.38
N LYS A 4 -0.96 -18.87 21.10
CA LYS A 4 -1.12 -19.47 19.77
C LYS A 4 -1.71 -18.50 18.73
N THR A 5 -2.51 -17.53 19.19
CA THR A 5 -3.15 -16.51 18.34
C THR A 5 -2.18 -15.37 18.02
N TYR A 6 -1.37 -14.93 19.00
CA TYR A 6 -0.31 -13.94 18.77
C TYR A 6 0.78 -14.44 17.83
N GLY A 7 1.25 -15.69 18.01
CA GLY A 7 2.24 -16.29 17.12
C GLY A 7 1.79 -16.33 15.66
N ARG A 8 0.50 -16.63 15.42
CA ARG A 8 -0.10 -16.62 14.07
C ARG A 8 -0.20 -15.20 13.49
N SER A 9 -0.52 -14.20 14.29
CA SER A 9 -0.57 -12.79 13.85
C SER A 9 0.82 -12.27 13.49
N ILE A 10 1.84 -12.55 14.31
CA ILE A 10 3.23 -12.18 14.02
C ILE A 10 3.75 -12.88 12.76
N ALA A 11 3.50 -14.19 12.62
CA ALA A 11 3.88 -14.93 11.42
C ALA A 11 3.23 -14.32 10.16
N ALA A 12 1.95 -14.00 10.20
CA ALA A 12 1.26 -13.35 9.08
C ALA A 12 1.87 -11.97 8.75
N PHE A 13 2.30 -11.20 9.75
CA PHE A 13 2.93 -9.90 9.55
C PHE A 13 4.27 -10.04 8.83
N ILE A 14 5.10 -10.98 9.29
CA ILE A 14 6.39 -11.28 8.66
C ILE A 14 6.20 -11.77 7.23
N ILE A 15 5.25 -12.68 6.99
CA ILE A 15 4.96 -13.19 5.65
C ILE A 15 4.53 -12.05 4.71
N GLN A 16 3.68 -11.14 5.18
CA GLN A 16 3.25 -9.98 4.41
C GLN A 16 4.42 -9.05 4.05
N ILE A 17 5.38 -8.85 4.96
CA ILE A 17 6.60 -8.11 4.65
C ILE A 17 7.44 -8.86 3.61
N ILE A 18 7.62 -10.18 3.75
CA ILE A 18 8.40 -10.97 2.79
C ILE A 18 7.78 -10.89 1.39
N VAL A 19 6.47 -11.05 1.27
CA VAL A 19 5.75 -10.91 -0.02
C VAL A 19 5.95 -9.51 -0.59
N TYR A 20 5.87 -8.47 0.25
CA TYR A 20 6.16 -7.10 -0.19
C TYR A 20 7.58 -6.99 -0.77
N LEU A 21 8.59 -7.50 -0.07
CA LEU A 21 9.99 -7.43 -0.51
C LEU A 21 10.22 -8.22 -1.80
N ILE A 22 9.65 -9.42 -1.92
CA ILE A 22 9.74 -10.25 -3.14
C ILE A 22 9.21 -9.48 -4.36
N VAL A 23 8.10 -8.77 -4.20
CA VAL A 23 7.52 -7.97 -5.29
C VAL A 23 8.27 -6.65 -5.49
N ALA A 24 8.84 -6.04 -4.45
CA ALA A 24 9.51 -4.73 -4.55
C ALA A 24 10.94 -4.81 -5.09
N VAL A 25 11.75 -5.77 -4.63
CA VAL A 25 13.19 -5.85 -4.93
C VAL A 25 13.49 -5.84 -6.43
N PRO A 26 12.81 -6.64 -7.29
CA PRO A 26 13.12 -6.69 -8.71
C PRO A 26 12.92 -5.37 -9.44
N PHE A 27 12.02 -4.52 -8.94
CA PHE A 27 11.62 -3.27 -9.60
C PHE A 27 12.45 -2.08 -9.12
N LYS A 28 13.27 -2.25 -8.08
CA LYS A 28 14.10 -1.17 -7.55
C LYS A 28 15.17 -0.68 -8.54
N VAL A 29 15.55 -1.53 -9.51
CA VAL A 29 16.45 -1.16 -10.62
C VAL A 29 15.82 -0.14 -11.59
N MET A 30 14.48 -0.04 -11.63
CA MET A 30 13.75 0.92 -12.46
C MET A 30 13.55 2.24 -11.70
N SER A 31 14.66 2.85 -11.31
CA SER A 31 14.64 4.14 -10.63
C SER A 31 14.25 5.26 -11.60
N VAL A 32 13.29 6.10 -11.18
CA VAL A 32 12.88 7.30 -11.92
C VAL A 32 13.68 8.50 -11.40
N ILE A 33 13.80 8.61 -10.07
CA ILE A 33 14.67 9.58 -9.41
C ILE A 33 15.57 8.80 -8.45
N PRO A 34 16.88 8.68 -8.73
CA PRO A 34 17.82 7.93 -7.90
C PRO A 34 17.74 8.34 -6.43
N GLY A 35 17.57 7.35 -5.55
CA GLY A 35 17.44 7.56 -4.10
C GLY A 35 16.06 8.01 -3.60
N PHE A 36 15.14 8.44 -4.48
CA PHE A 36 13.85 9.00 -4.06
C PHE A 36 12.63 8.22 -4.55
N THR A 37 12.59 7.82 -5.82
CA THR A 37 11.45 7.08 -6.35
C THR A 37 11.80 6.19 -7.54
N ASP A 38 11.04 5.13 -7.69
CA ASP A 38 11.17 4.07 -8.69
C ASP A 38 9.79 3.70 -9.25
N ILE A 39 9.73 2.84 -10.26
CA ILE A 39 8.46 2.26 -10.72
C ILE A 39 8.05 1.15 -9.74
N ARG A 40 6.85 1.25 -9.15
CA ARG A 40 6.48 0.45 -7.97
C ARG A 40 5.27 -0.46 -8.17
N PRO A 41 5.40 -1.57 -8.93
CA PRO A 41 4.34 -2.56 -9.04
C PRO A 41 3.91 -3.16 -7.70
N VAL A 42 4.79 -3.17 -6.70
CA VAL A 42 4.46 -3.59 -5.32
C VAL A 42 3.23 -2.87 -4.75
N MET A 43 2.90 -1.67 -5.24
CA MET A 43 1.69 -0.96 -4.84
C MET A 43 0.41 -1.77 -5.11
N LEU A 44 0.41 -2.72 -6.05
CA LEU A 44 -0.72 -3.65 -6.27
C LEU A 44 -1.17 -4.36 -4.99
N LEU A 45 -0.28 -4.55 -4.00
CA LEU A 45 -0.59 -5.20 -2.73
C LEU A 45 -1.42 -4.32 -1.79
N VAL A 46 -1.49 -3.01 -2.03
CA VAL A 46 -2.17 -2.04 -1.18
C VAL A 46 -3.65 -2.40 -0.92
N PRO A 47 -4.52 -2.57 -1.93
CA PRO A 47 -5.91 -2.93 -1.71
C PRO A 47 -6.06 -4.30 -1.02
N VAL A 48 -5.20 -5.27 -1.37
CA VAL A 48 -5.19 -6.61 -0.78
C VAL A 48 -4.90 -6.55 0.73
N TYR A 49 -3.82 -5.86 1.11
CA TYR A 49 -3.36 -5.79 2.50
C TYR A 49 -4.33 -4.98 3.35
N ALA A 50 -4.84 -3.87 2.82
CA ALA A 50 -5.84 -3.04 3.48
C ALA A 50 -7.13 -3.82 3.75
N VAL A 51 -7.67 -4.50 2.74
CA VAL A 51 -8.98 -5.15 2.84
C VAL A 51 -8.93 -6.44 3.64
N PHE A 52 -7.98 -7.34 3.37
CA PHE A 52 -8.00 -8.69 3.93
C PHE A 52 -7.21 -8.84 5.23
N PHE A 53 -6.21 -7.98 5.45
CA PHE A 53 -5.31 -8.06 6.61
C PHE A 53 -5.41 -6.85 7.54
N GLY A 54 -6.21 -5.84 7.16
CA GLY A 54 -6.55 -4.70 8.00
C GLY A 54 -5.36 -3.87 8.44
N THR A 55 -5.36 -3.42 9.69
CA THR A 55 -4.27 -2.60 10.26
C THR A 55 -2.91 -3.28 10.21
N GLN A 56 -2.88 -4.61 10.40
CA GLN A 56 -1.64 -5.39 10.31
C GLN A 56 -1.08 -5.37 8.88
N GLY A 57 -1.94 -5.48 7.86
CA GLY A 57 -1.52 -5.34 6.47
C GLY A 57 -1.01 -3.95 6.15
N CYS A 58 -1.71 -2.90 6.62
CA CYS A 58 -1.26 -1.51 6.47
C CYS A 58 0.14 -1.30 7.08
N ALA A 59 0.38 -1.82 8.29
CA ALA A 59 1.68 -1.76 8.95
C ALA A 59 2.75 -2.54 8.18
N SER A 60 2.40 -3.70 7.61
CA SER A 60 3.33 -4.52 6.83
C SER A 60 3.82 -3.78 5.57
N LEU A 61 2.95 -3.02 4.90
CA LEU A 61 3.33 -2.18 3.75
C LEU A 61 4.30 -1.06 4.15
N ALA A 62 4.02 -0.37 5.26
CA ALA A 62 4.87 0.70 5.77
C ALA A 62 6.26 0.19 6.18
N VAL A 63 6.30 -0.92 6.94
CA VAL A 63 7.56 -1.55 7.35
C VAL A 63 8.30 -2.15 6.16
N GLY A 64 7.60 -2.80 5.24
CA GLY A 64 8.18 -3.31 4.00
C GLY A 64 8.82 -2.21 3.16
N ASN A 65 8.16 -1.06 3.02
CA ASN A 65 8.73 0.11 2.34
C ASN A 65 10.02 0.58 3.03
N LEU A 66 10.00 0.75 4.35
CA LEU A 66 11.17 1.21 5.09
C LEU A 66 12.35 0.24 4.98
N ILE A 67 12.09 -1.06 5.05
CA ILE A 67 13.14 -2.09 4.85
C ILE A 67 13.71 -2.00 3.43
N MET A 68 12.87 -1.81 2.42
CA MET A 68 13.35 -1.60 1.04
C MET A 68 14.26 -0.37 0.92
N ASP A 69 13.90 0.74 1.55
CA ASP A 69 14.70 1.96 1.53
C ASP A 69 16.06 1.74 2.21
N ILE A 70 16.10 0.97 3.31
CA ILE A 70 17.35 0.56 3.98
C ILE A 70 18.19 -0.34 3.06
N VAL A 71 17.62 -1.42 2.52
CA VAL A 71 18.34 -2.42 1.70
C VAL A 71 18.86 -1.82 0.41
N SER A 72 18.17 -0.84 -0.16
CA SER A 72 18.57 -0.14 -1.38
C SER A 72 19.50 1.05 -1.15
N GLY A 73 19.91 1.33 0.10
CA GLY A 73 20.75 2.47 0.43
C GLY A 73 20.08 3.84 0.23
N SER A 74 18.74 3.88 0.15
CA SER A 74 17.92 5.08 -0.05
C SER A 74 17.35 5.62 1.27
N LEU A 75 18.01 5.37 2.40
CA LEU A 75 17.54 5.81 3.70
C LEU A 75 17.79 7.31 3.89
N HIS A 76 16.70 8.08 3.89
CA HIS A 76 16.70 9.54 3.98
C HIS A 76 15.72 10.02 5.06
N TRP A 77 15.79 11.31 5.42
CA TRP A 77 14.81 11.92 6.33
C TRP A 77 13.38 11.89 5.76
N SER A 78 13.25 11.87 4.43
CA SER A 78 11.98 11.67 3.72
C SER A 78 11.35 10.28 3.94
N CYS A 79 12.10 9.29 4.45
CA CYS A 79 11.56 7.96 4.75
C CYS A 79 10.56 7.97 5.91
N LEU A 80 10.63 8.93 6.84
CA LEU A 80 9.65 9.04 7.93
C LEU A 80 8.24 9.41 7.42
N PRO A 81 8.04 10.51 6.67
CA PRO A 81 6.76 10.78 6.04
C PRO A 81 6.39 9.70 5.01
N GLY A 82 7.37 9.08 4.35
CA GLY A 82 7.17 7.87 3.54
C GLY A 82 6.51 6.73 4.33
N PHE A 83 7.04 6.40 5.50
CA PHE A 83 6.49 5.38 6.40
C PHE A 83 5.06 5.71 6.82
N ILE A 84 4.82 6.95 7.24
CA ILE A 84 3.49 7.44 7.65
C ILE A 84 2.50 7.32 6.49
N ALA A 85 2.87 7.76 5.29
CA ALA A 85 2.03 7.70 4.10
C ALA A 85 1.72 6.24 3.68
N ASN A 86 2.73 5.36 3.70
CA ASN A 86 2.56 3.95 3.38
C ASN A 86 1.68 3.20 4.40
N PHE A 87 1.55 3.70 5.63
CA PHE A 87 0.57 3.21 6.59
C PHE A 87 -0.82 3.84 6.36
N LEU A 88 -0.90 5.17 6.32
CA LEU A 88 -2.16 5.90 6.28
C LEU A 88 -2.95 5.67 5.00
N GLY A 89 -2.29 5.59 3.84
CA GLY A 89 -2.95 5.35 2.55
C GLY A 89 -3.81 4.08 2.54
N PRO A 90 -3.23 2.87 2.74
CA PRO A 90 -4.01 1.64 2.87
C PRO A 90 -4.97 1.68 4.07
N PHE A 91 -4.61 2.35 5.16
CA PHE A 91 -5.49 2.47 6.32
C PHE A 91 -6.81 3.21 5.98
N ILE A 92 -6.80 4.21 5.08
CA ILE A 92 -8.01 4.87 4.60
C ILE A 92 -8.96 3.86 3.93
N ILE A 93 -8.43 2.98 3.08
CA ILE A 93 -9.21 1.92 2.42
C ILE A 93 -9.81 0.98 3.46
N TYR A 94 -8.97 0.45 4.36
CA TYR A 94 -9.40 -0.44 5.43
C TYR A 94 -10.51 0.20 6.28
N TRP A 95 -10.28 1.43 6.73
CA TRP A 95 -11.18 2.15 7.60
C TRP A 95 -12.51 2.44 6.91
N TYR A 96 -12.50 2.81 5.63
CA TYR A 96 -13.74 2.97 4.86
C TYR A 96 -14.56 1.69 4.84
N TRP A 97 -13.97 0.55 4.46
CA TRP A 97 -14.73 -0.68 4.29
C TRP A 97 -15.21 -1.28 5.61
N THR A 98 -14.50 -1.03 6.71
CA THR A 98 -14.86 -1.55 8.04
C THR A 98 -15.74 -0.64 8.86
N ARG A 99 -15.64 0.68 8.72
CA ARG A 99 -16.31 1.65 9.60
C ARG A 99 -17.33 2.54 8.91
N ILE A 100 -17.16 2.83 7.62
CA ILE A 100 -18.04 3.74 6.89
C ILE A 100 -19.04 2.99 6.00
N SER A 101 -18.53 2.03 5.22
CA SER A 101 -19.35 1.32 4.26
C SER A 101 -20.42 0.50 4.98
N LYS A 102 -21.67 0.63 4.52
CA LYS A 102 -22.81 -0.15 5.00
C LYS A 102 -23.08 -1.39 4.14
N THR A 103 -22.42 -1.50 2.99
CA THR A 103 -22.59 -2.60 2.03
C THR A 103 -21.46 -3.61 2.18
N GLU A 104 -21.73 -4.89 2.02
CA GLU A 104 -20.67 -5.91 1.99
C GLU A 104 -19.59 -5.56 0.97
N PHE A 105 -18.35 -5.82 1.34
CA PHE A 105 -17.22 -5.66 0.43
C PHE A 105 -17.35 -6.72 -0.67
N SER A 106 -17.56 -6.27 -1.90
CA SER A 106 -17.52 -7.10 -3.08
C SER A 106 -17.23 -6.20 -4.27
N LEU A 107 -16.14 -6.48 -4.97
CA LEU A 107 -15.72 -5.70 -6.14
C LEU A 107 -16.39 -6.18 -7.45
N ARG A 108 -17.20 -7.25 -7.42
CA ARG A 108 -18.10 -7.61 -8.54
C ARG A 108 -19.24 -6.60 -8.73
N ASN A 109 -19.63 -5.90 -7.67
CA ASN A 109 -20.61 -4.83 -7.76
C ASN A 109 -19.95 -3.56 -8.29
N GLY A 110 -20.36 -3.10 -9.48
CA GLY A 110 -19.80 -1.91 -10.12
C GLY A 110 -19.81 -0.66 -9.24
N LYS A 111 -20.80 -0.49 -8.34
CA LYS A 111 -20.82 0.64 -7.39
C LYS A 111 -19.72 0.53 -6.34
N ASN A 112 -19.47 -0.68 -5.81
CA ASN A 112 -18.40 -0.91 -4.86
C ASN A 112 -17.03 -0.82 -5.53
N LEU A 113 -16.90 -1.34 -6.75
CA LEU A 113 -15.71 -1.20 -7.57
C LEU A 113 -15.34 0.27 -7.79
N LEU A 114 -16.31 1.09 -8.22
CA LEU A 114 -16.08 2.52 -8.45
C LEU A 114 -15.69 3.25 -7.15
N LYS A 115 -16.37 2.95 -6.04
CA LYS A 115 -16.00 3.49 -4.71
C LYS A 115 -14.58 3.10 -4.32
N HIS A 116 -14.20 1.84 -4.56
CA HIS A 116 -12.87 1.35 -4.22
C HIS A 116 -11.78 2.01 -5.07
N ALA A 117 -12.01 2.14 -6.37
CA ALA A 117 -11.11 2.86 -7.27
C ALA A 117 -10.98 4.34 -6.87
N ALA A 118 -12.08 5.01 -6.51
CA ALA A 118 -12.06 6.38 -6.02
C ALA A 118 -11.27 6.51 -4.70
N LEU A 119 -11.41 5.55 -3.78
CA LEU A 119 -10.61 5.51 -2.54
C LEU A 119 -9.13 5.33 -2.83
N ILE A 120 -8.77 4.52 -3.82
CA ILE A 120 -7.39 4.33 -4.27
C ILE A 120 -6.80 5.65 -4.78
N VAL A 121 -7.53 6.38 -5.64
CA VAL A 121 -7.08 7.69 -6.13
C VAL A 121 -6.96 8.69 -4.99
N PHE A 122 -7.94 8.71 -4.08
CA PHE A 122 -7.91 9.61 -2.92
C PHE A 122 -6.72 9.31 -1.99
N MET A 123 -6.43 8.04 -1.68
CA MET A 123 -5.25 7.71 -0.87
C MET A 123 -3.95 8.06 -1.60
N ALA A 124 -3.88 7.91 -2.93
CA ALA A 124 -2.70 8.25 -3.72
C ALA A 124 -2.40 9.75 -3.64
N PHE A 125 -3.45 10.57 -3.69
CA PHE A 125 -3.35 12.00 -3.45
C PHE A 125 -2.85 12.31 -2.04
N VAL A 126 -3.44 11.69 -1.01
CA VAL A 126 -3.01 11.88 0.39
C VAL A 126 -1.55 11.47 0.60
N GLN A 127 -1.12 10.33 0.07
CA GLN A 127 0.27 9.89 0.16
C GLN A 127 1.21 10.90 -0.51
N THR A 128 0.84 11.38 -1.69
CA THR A 128 1.64 12.37 -2.44
C THR A 128 1.78 13.67 -1.63
N LEU A 129 0.69 14.15 -1.02
CA LEU A 129 0.72 15.35 -0.17
C LEU A 129 1.60 15.19 1.08
N ILE A 130 1.69 13.98 1.65
CA ILE A 130 2.51 13.73 2.84
C ILE A 130 4.01 13.64 2.47
N ILE A 131 4.35 12.94 1.38
CA ILE A 131 5.74 12.62 1.05
C ILE A 131 6.44 13.76 0.29
N THR A 132 5.74 14.40 -0.65
CA THR A 132 6.32 15.39 -1.56
C THR A 132 6.99 16.57 -0.82
N PRO A 133 6.39 17.18 0.22
CA PRO A 133 7.04 18.28 0.93
C PRO A 133 8.37 17.89 1.56
N ALA A 134 8.50 16.65 2.05
CA ALA A 134 9.75 16.18 2.65
C ALA A 134 10.85 15.94 1.63
N VAL A 135 10.49 15.50 0.42
CA VAL A 135 11.43 15.33 -0.69
C VAL A 135 11.81 16.66 -1.32
N ALA A 136 10.92 17.65 -1.33
CA ALA A 136 11.19 18.99 -1.84
C ALA A 136 12.29 19.74 -1.06
N LEU A 137 12.68 19.26 0.13
CA LEU A 137 13.81 19.80 0.90
C LEU A 137 15.18 19.43 0.32
N TYR A 138 15.24 18.46 -0.60
CA TYR A 138 16.49 18.01 -1.22
C TYR A 138 16.77 18.78 -2.51
N ALA A 139 17.92 19.46 -2.56
CA ALA A 139 18.33 20.21 -3.74
C ALA A 139 18.54 19.28 -4.95
N GLY A 140 18.09 19.73 -6.13
CA GLY A 140 18.26 19.00 -7.38
C GLY A 140 17.21 17.91 -7.66
N VAL A 141 16.23 17.71 -6.77
CA VAL A 141 15.11 16.81 -7.02
C VAL A 141 14.01 17.53 -7.80
N ASP A 142 13.58 16.95 -8.93
CA ASP A 142 12.38 17.39 -9.63
C ASP A 142 11.13 16.99 -8.85
N VAL A 143 10.56 17.97 -8.13
CA VAL A 143 9.40 17.79 -7.26
C VAL A 143 8.15 17.40 -8.06
N CYS A 144 8.00 17.93 -9.28
CA CYS A 144 6.82 17.63 -10.11
C CYS A 144 6.88 16.20 -10.63
N LEU A 145 8.05 15.76 -11.12
CA LEU A 145 8.27 14.39 -11.53
C LEU A 145 8.11 13.42 -10.35
N PHE A 146 8.66 13.76 -9.17
CA PHE A 146 8.51 12.95 -7.97
C PHE A 146 7.03 12.77 -7.59
N ALA A 147 6.30 13.87 -7.44
CA ALA A 147 4.89 13.84 -7.03
C ALA A 147 4.02 13.06 -8.03
N THR A 148 4.23 13.29 -9.32
CA THR A 148 3.52 12.57 -10.38
C THR A 148 3.83 11.08 -10.34
N THR A 149 5.09 10.70 -10.15
CA THR A 149 5.51 9.29 -10.05
C THR A 149 4.88 8.60 -8.84
N VAL A 150 4.85 9.24 -7.67
CA VAL A 150 4.19 8.70 -6.47
C VAL A 150 2.69 8.52 -6.72
N MET A 151 2.02 9.55 -7.25
CA MET A 151 0.58 9.51 -7.50
C MET A 151 0.21 8.42 -8.52
N LEU A 152 0.98 8.28 -9.60
CA LEU A 152 0.74 7.24 -10.62
C LEU A 152 1.03 5.83 -10.07
N ASN A 153 2.13 5.63 -9.36
CA ASN A 153 2.44 4.33 -8.75
C ASN A 153 1.34 3.87 -7.77
N THR A 154 0.89 4.77 -6.90
CA THR A 154 -0.12 4.48 -5.86
C THR A 154 -1.54 4.40 -6.41
N SER A 155 -1.80 4.80 -7.67
CA SER A 155 -3.12 4.69 -8.28
C SER A 155 -3.19 3.62 -9.38
N LEU A 156 -2.28 3.67 -10.36
CA LEU A 156 -2.32 2.80 -11.53
C LEU A 156 -2.11 1.33 -11.19
N PHE A 157 -1.09 0.97 -10.39
CA PHE A 157 -0.87 -0.43 -10.03
C PHE A 157 -1.98 -1.01 -9.14
N PRO A 158 -2.45 -0.30 -8.11
CA PRO A 158 -3.62 -0.76 -7.35
C PRO A 158 -4.88 -0.92 -8.19
N ILE A 159 -5.18 -0.01 -9.13
CA ILE A 159 -6.37 -0.12 -9.98
C ILE A 159 -6.19 -1.23 -11.03
N GLY A 160 -5.08 -1.21 -11.75
CA GLY A 160 -4.83 -2.09 -12.88
C GLY A 160 -4.54 -3.53 -12.48
N LEU A 161 -3.84 -3.75 -11.36
CA LEU A 161 -3.42 -5.10 -10.91
C LEU A 161 -3.97 -5.44 -9.53
N GLY A 162 -4.02 -4.48 -8.61
CA GLY A 162 -4.46 -4.70 -7.24
C GLY A 162 -5.94 -5.05 -7.12
N ILE A 163 -6.82 -4.39 -7.89
CA ILE A 163 -8.25 -4.69 -7.93
C ILE A 163 -8.50 -6.10 -8.49
N PRO A 164 -7.97 -6.49 -9.67
CA PRO A 164 -8.10 -7.86 -10.15
C PRO A 164 -7.60 -8.91 -9.16
N LEU A 165 -6.45 -8.66 -8.53
CA LEU A 165 -5.91 -9.55 -7.50
C LEU A 165 -6.84 -9.64 -6.29
N THR A 166 -7.43 -8.52 -5.87
CA THR A 166 -8.38 -8.48 -4.74
C THR A 166 -9.65 -9.27 -5.06
N ILE A 167 -10.16 -9.18 -6.30
CA ILE A 167 -11.29 -9.99 -6.77
C ILE A 167 -10.92 -11.48 -6.75
N LEU A 168 -9.77 -11.85 -7.32
CA LEU A 168 -9.29 -13.24 -7.36
C LEU A 168 -9.19 -13.84 -5.95
N MET A 169 -8.60 -13.10 -5.01
CA MET A 169 -8.47 -13.55 -3.63
C MET A 169 -9.81 -13.71 -2.93
N GLN A 170 -10.78 -12.83 -3.19
CA GLN A 170 -12.11 -12.91 -2.61
C GLN A 170 -12.88 -14.13 -3.16
N GLU A 171 -12.89 -14.31 -4.48
CA GLU A 171 -13.78 -15.24 -5.16
C GLU A 171 -13.21 -16.66 -5.22
N GLU A 172 -11.94 -16.81 -5.61
CA GLU A 172 -11.33 -18.14 -5.82
C GLU A 172 -10.70 -18.69 -4.54
N LEU A 173 -10.16 -17.81 -3.70
CA LEU A 173 -9.48 -18.21 -2.47
C LEU A 173 -10.35 -18.02 -1.21
N GLY A 174 -11.56 -17.48 -1.35
CA GLY A 174 -12.53 -17.34 -0.27
C GLY A 174 -12.12 -16.34 0.83
N PHE A 175 -11.22 -15.40 0.54
CA PHE A 175 -10.82 -14.39 1.52
C PHE A 175 -11.98 -13.43 1.82
N LYS A 176 -12.19 -13.14 3.10
CA LYS A 176 -13.19 -12.18 3.59
C LYS A 176 -12.52 -10.89 4.04
N ALA A 177 -13.18 -9.76 3.82
CA ALA A 177 -12.70 -8.48 4.32
C ALA A 177 -12.52 -8.52 5.84
N CYS A 178 -11.37 -8.03 6.31
CA CYS A 178 -11.00 -7.98 7.72
C CYS A 178 -11.96 -7.06 8.49
N GLY A 179 -12.31 -7.42 9.72
CA GLY A 179 -12.94 -6.49 10.67
C GLY A 179 -14.45 -6.31 10.56
N ARG A 180 -15.14 -7.00 9.63
CA ARG A 180 -16.60 -7.17 9.74
C ARG A 180 -16.93 -8.47 10.45
N ARG A 181 -17.44 -8.32 11.67
CA ARG A 181 -18.25 -9.35 12.33
C ARG A 181 -19.69 -9.21 11.85
#